data_AF-A0A5E4K5E0-F1
#
_entry.id   AF-A0A5E4K5E0-F1
#
_cell.length_a   1.000
_cell.length_b   1.000
_cell.length_c   1.000
_cell.angle_alpha   90.00
_cell.angle_beta   90.00
_cell.angle_gamma   90.00
#
_symmetry.space_group_name_H-M   'P 1'
#
loop_
_entity.id
_entity.type
_entity.pdbx_description
1 polymer ?
#
loop_
_entity_poly.entity_id
_entity_poly.type
_entity_poly.pdbx_seq_one_letter_code
_entity_poly.pdbx_strand_id
1 'polypeptide(L)'
;MNVSRKLRIWLGWCPKAAMLNRKEEEYMVSYEGKYLDKIKGTGFRGFLGVLHLVFGVWLISIALSVLTKREIFPWWIMDLNIISSGILLAIGISSLIIFFNFVKSANIHRILALVNITLLVGFFLYLSQFPISGESDFSMLFIKLYNNYSFGLYTLLLFTLIVAIPSVLTFFSKPVGEKKKGFVTATLLVLIIMFASIGAYYLYLNKQKDSMQSGEFGDARYKLYSIKPGASWGTTFGQWSTYPYFLDSAGDTTGHPISEDTYKAIQFLRNKEGNKVIAWWDYELEIKAAGKEPLISYASEDIKLTIARPASLYDKYEPNEKVADVSRFFATDSEDVAKGIAEKYGANIVYISRQRMNELIPVMLFTANPDFYAQNQDSKSQEDFFNKFIKPSMGYKFNSGAELKYFDKVYENKDVIIYQLK
;
A
#
# COMPACT_ATOMS: atom_id res chain seq x y z
N MET A 1 44.52 -33.28 12.27
CA MET A 1 43.69 -33.03 11.06
C MET A 1 42.97 -31.69 11.22
N ASN A 2 43.19 -30.74 10.31
CA ASN A 2 42.86 -29.31 10.48
C ASN A 2 41.33 -29.04 10.45
N VAL A 3 40.80 -28.19 11.37
CA VAL A 3 39.36 -27.89 11.55
C VAL A 3 38.72 -27.35 10.26
N SER A 4 39.47 -26.56 9.49
CA SER A 4 39.07 -26.08 8.17
C SER A 4 38.74 -27.19 7.17
N ARG A 5 39.36 -28.37 7.29
CA ARG A 5 39.18 -29.49 6.35
C ARG A 5 37.90 -30.27 6.67
N LYS A 6 37.56 -30.42 7.96
CA LYS A 6 36.29 -31.03 8.38
C LYS A 6 35.09 -30.18 7.93
N LEU A 7 35.17 -28.85 8.08
CA LEU A 7 34.12 -27.91 7.67
C LEU A 7 33.83 -27.94 6.16
N ARG A 8 34.87 -28.06 5.32
CA ARG A 8 34.69 -28.16 3.86
C ARG A 8 34.04 -29.47 3.41
N ILE A 9 34.39 -30.59 4.04
CA ILE A 9 33.77 -31.89 3.73
C ILE A 9 32.31 -31.89 4.18
N TRP A 10 32.00 -31.26 5.31
CA TRP A 10 30.64 -31.14 5.85
C TRP A 10 29.73 -30.25 4.98
N LEU A 11 30.29 -29.22 4.33
CA LEU A 11 29.59 -28.35 3.37
C LEU A 11 29.54 -28.91 1.93
N GLY A 12 29.72 -30.22 1.74
CA GLY A 12 29.56 -30.88 0.44
C GLY A 12 30.70 -30.66 -0.55
N TRP A 13 31.86 -30.17 -0.11
CA TRP A 13 32.99 -29.86 -0.99
C TRP A 13 33.79 -31.13 -1.32
N CYS A 14 33.61 -31.68 -2.52
CA CYS A 14 34.32 -32.89 -2.98
C CYS A 14 35.71 -32.56 -3.57
N PRO A 15 36.82 -33.04 -3.00
CA PRO A 15 38.18 -32.72 -3.47
C PRO A 15 38.49 -33.24 -4.88
N LYS A 16 37.79 -34.29 -5.34
CA LYS A 16 37.99 -34.89 -6.67
C LYS A 16 37.49 -33.98 -7.81
N ALA A 17 36.46 -33.16 -7.57
CA ALA A 17 35.96 -32.21 -8.56
C ALA A 17 36.96 -31.06 -8.81
N ALA A 18 37.72 -30.66 -7.80
CA ALA A 18 38.77 -29.64 -7.92
C ALA A 18 40.02 -30.15 -8.68
N MET A 19 40.25 -31.46 -8.72
CA MET A 19 41.34 -32.07 -9.50
C MET A 19 40.99 -32.27 -10.98
N LEU A 20 39.71 -32.48 -11.32
CA LEU A 20 39.26 -32.58 -12.72
C LEU A 20 39.41 -31.25 -13.46
N ASN A 21 39.08 -30.12 -12.82
CA ASN A 21 39.31 -28.78 -13.38
C ASN A 21 40.80 -28.41 -13.60
N ARG A 22 41.73 -29.22 -13.09
CA ARG A 22 43.18 -28.99 -13.26
C ARG A 22 43.77 -29.74 -14.45
N LYS A 23 43.00 -30.67 -15.05
CA LYS A 23 43.44 -31.51 -16.17
C LYS A 23 42.93 -31.05 -17.54
N GLU A 24 41.96 -30.15 -17.61
CA GLU A 24 41.48 -29.56 -18.88
C GLU A 24 42.39 -28.44 -19.44
N GLU A 25 43.53 -28.17 -18.80
CA GLU A 25 44.60 -27.33 -19.37
C GLU A 25 45.46 -28.17 -20.35
N GLU A 26 44.85 -28.75 -21.39
CA GLU A 26 45.59 -29.31 -22.52
C GLU A 26 45.72 -28.28 -23.65
N TYR A 27 46.98 -27.99 -23.97
CA TYR A 27 47.43 -27.01 -24.95
C TYR A 27 47.15 -27.50 -26.38
N MET A 28 46.42 -26.71 -27.18
CA MET A 28 46.50 -26.82 -28.64
C MET A 28 47.37 -25.69 -29.20
N VAL A 29 48.46 -26.10 -29.86
CA VAL A 29 49.38 -25.23 -30.60
C VAL A 29 48.84 -25.04 -32.02
N SER A 30 48.75 -23.79 -32.46
CA SER A 30 48.55 -23.42 -33.87
C SER A 30 49.86 -22.87 -34.44
N TYR A 31 50.22 -23.33 -35.64
CA TYR A 31 51.27 -22.75 -36.48
C TYR A 31 50.97 -21.24 -36.65
N GLU A 32 51.93 -20.36 -36.33
CA GLU A 32 51.91 -18.87 -36.40
C GLU A 32 51.76 -18.06 -35.09
N GLY A 33 51.87 -18.67 -33.91
CA GLY A 33 52.46 -17.97 -32.74
C GLY A 33 51.72 -16.72 -32.18
N LYS A 34 50.44 -16.51 -32.48
CA LYS A 34 49.57 -15.56 -31.77
C LYS A 34 48.53 -16.30 -30.94
N TYR A 35 48.73 -16.33 -29.63
CA TYR A 35 47.72 -16.82 -28.67
C TYR A 35 46.59 -15.79 -28.53
N LEU A 36 45.41 -16.11 -29.07
CA LEU A 36 44.14 -15.53 -28.64
C LEU A 36 43.76 -16.23 -27.32
N ASP A 37 44.05 -15.59 -26.18
CA ASP A 37 43.92 -16.24 -24.89
C ASP A 37 42.70 -15.75 -24.09
N LYS A 38 41.81 -16.71 -23.77
CA LYS A 38 40.83 -16.79 -22.65
C LYS A 38 39.38 -16.33 -22.85
N ILE A 39 38.52 -17.31 -23.17
CA ILE A 39 37.19 -17.41 -22.53
C ILE A 39 37.42 -18.01 -21.12
N LYS A 40 37.61 -17.15 -20.13
CA LYS A 40 37.77 -17.53 -18.71
C LYS A 40 36.39 -17.74 -18.07
N GLY A 41 36.22 -18.86 -17.38
CA GLY A 41 34.96 -19.35 -16.80
C GLY A 41 34.06 -18.29 -16.13
N THR A 42 32.79 -18.32 -16.53
CA THR A 42 31.62 -17.56 -16.06
C THR A 42 31.17 -17.89 -14.63
N GLY A 43 31.98 -18.56 -13.81
CA GLY A 43 31.51 -19.39 -12.68
C GLY A 43 30.98 -18.69 -11.41
N PHE A 44 31.14 -17.38 -11.22
CA PHE A 44 30.55 -16.67 -10.05
C PHE A 44 30.23 -15.21 -10.34
N ARG A 45 31.14 -14.50 -11.02
CA ARG A 45 30.88 -13.12 -11.47
C ARG A 45 29.77 -13.03 -12.50
N GLY A 46 29.68 -14.01 -13.41
CA GLY A 46 28.57 -14.11 -14.37
C GLY A 46 27.23 -14.33 -13.67
N PHE A 47 27.18 -15.28 -12.73
CA PHE A 47 25.99 -15.55 -11.91
C PHE A 47 25.54 -14.32 -11.10
N LEU A 48 26.46 -13.65 -10.40
CA LEU A 48 26.17 -12.44 -9.64
C LEU A 48 25.69 -11.29 -10.51
N GLY A 49 26.28 -11.15 -11.71
CA GLY A 49 25.80 -10.22 -12.73
C GLY A 49 24.37 -10.52 -13.14
N VAL A 50 24.06 -11.76 -13.51
CA VAL A 50 22.71 -12.19 -13.91
C VAL A 50 21.70 -11.91 -12.79
N LEU A 51 22.05 -12.15 -11.52
CA LEU A 51 21.19 -11.78 -10.39
C LEU A 51 20.91 -10.28 -10.37
N HIS A 52 21.93 -9.42 -10.49
CA HIS A 52 21.75 -7.97 -10.53
C HIS A 52 20.92 -7.51 -11.74
N LEU A 53 21.04 -8.18 -12.90
CA LEU A 53 20.20 -7.90 -14.07
C LEU A 53 18.73 -8.25 -13.80
N VAL A 54 18.45 -9.49 -13.40
CA VAL A 54 17.08 -9.99 -13.19
C VAL A 54 16.38 -9.17 -12.11
N PHE A 55 17.01 -8.99 -10.96
CA PHE A 55 16.44 -8.17 -9.88
C PHE A 55 16.36 -6.69 -10.27
N GLY A 56 17.36 -6.16 -10.97
CA GLY A 56 17.36 -4.76 -11.41
C GLY A 56 16.19 -4.44 -12.33
N VAL A 57 15.99 -5.26 -13.37
CA VAL A 57 14.85 -5.12 -14.29
C VAL A 57 13.54 -5.30 -13.55
N TRP A 58 13.42 -6.36 -12.73
CA TRP A 58 12.18 -6.65 -12.00
C TRP A 58 11.74 -5.51 -11.08
N LEU A 59 12.66 -4.95 -10.28
CA LEU A 59 12.39 -3.82 -9.39
C LEU A 59 11.99 -2.55 -10.15
N ILE A 60 12.67 -2.25 -11.27
CA ILE A 60 12.31 -1.12 -12.12
C ILE A 60 10.91 -1.33 -12.71
N SER A 61 10.62 -2.52 -13.24
CA SER A 61 9.31 -2.84 -13.81
C SER A 61 8.19 -2.72 -12.78
N ILE A 62 8.38 -3.19 -11.55
CA ILE A 62 7.39 -3.03 -10.46
C ILE A 62 7.20 -1.54 -10.14
N ALA A 63 8.30 -0.82 -9.90
CA ALA A 63 8.22 0.59 -9.53
C ALA A 63 7.55 1.43 -10.61
N LEU A 64 7.89 1.21 -11.89
CA LEU A 64 7.20 1.87 -12.99
C LEU A 64 5.73 1.44 -13.08
N SER A 65 5.41 0.15 -12.90
CA SER A 65 4.03 -0.33 -12.90
C SER A 65 3.18 0.34 -11.80
N VAL A 66 3.69 0.43 -10.57
CA VAL A 66 2.99 1.11 -9.47
C VAL A 66 2.91 2.62 -9.72
N LEU A 67 3.98 3.28 -10.19
CA LEU A 67 3.93 4.70 -10.55
C LEU A 67 2.98 5.00 -11.72
N THR A 68 2.72 4.02 -12.60
CA THR A 68 1.72 4.15 -13.67
C THR A 68 0.29 3.96 -13.15
N LYS A 69 0.10 3.24 -12.04
CA LYS A 69 -1.18 3.13 -11.32
C LYS A 69 -1.41 4.39 -10.48
N ARG A 70 -1.75 5.50 -11.15
CA ARG A 70 -2.19 6.74 -10.48
C ARG A 70 -3.69 6.68 -10.18
N GLU A 71 -4.08 5.72 -9.34
CA GLU A 71 -5.41 5.73 -8.74
C GLU A 71 -5.44 6.83 -7.67
N ILE A 72 -6.57 7.54 -7.58
CA ILE A 72 -6.74 8.65 -6.65
C ILE A 72 -6.97 8.07 -5.26
N PHE A 73 -5.88 7.68 -4.61
CA PHE A 73 -5.91 7.13 -3.27
C PHE A 73 -5.67 8.21 -2.22
N PRO A 74 -6.04 7.95 -0.95
CA PRO A 74 -5.74 8.87 0.13
C PRO A 74 -4.22 9.14 0.21
N TRP A 75 -3.84 10.37 0.58
CA TRP A 75 -2.46 10.88 0.43
C TRP A 75 -1.34 9.93 0.90
N TRP A 76 -1.56 9.15 1.97
CA TRP A 76 -0.59 8.19 2.47
C TRP A 76 -0.28 7.04 1.50
N ILE A 77 -1.26 6.56 0.71
CA ILE A 77 -1.03 5.51 -0.30
C ILE A 77 -0.23 6.10 -1.47
N MET A 78 -0.47 7.36 -1.84
CA MET A 78 0.32 8.05 -2.85
C MET A 78 1.76 8.26 -2.37
N ASP A 79 1.95 8.73 -1.12
CA ASP A 79 3.27 8.87 -0.49
C ASP A 79 4.00 7.53 -0.43
N LEU A 80 3.30 6.47 0.00
CA LEU A 80 3.81 5.11 0.07
C LEU A 80 4.21 4.60 -1.31
N ASN A 81 3.38 4.76 -2.33
CA ASN A 81 3.68 4.34 -3.70
C ASN A 81 4.88 5.08 -4.28
N ILE A 82 4.96 6.41 -4.11
CA ILE A 82 6.03 7.22 -4.69
C ILE A 82 7.35 6.98 -3.98
N ILE A 83 7.38 7.03 -2.64
CA ILE A 83 8.61 6.82 -1.86
C ILE A 83 9.13 5.40 -2.10
N SER A 84 8.26 4.39 -2.03
CA SER A 84 8.63 3.00 -2.26
C SER A 84 9.14 2.78 -3.68
N SER A 85 8.42 3.26 -4.69
CA SER A 85 8.85 3.15 -6.10
C SER A 85 10.17 3.87 -6.35
N GLY A 86 10.37 5.05 -5.78
CA GLY A 86 11.62 5.80 -5.90
C GLY A 86 12.81 5.05 -5.33
N ILE A 87 12.65 4.44 -4.15
CA ILE A 87 13.69 3.60 -3.55
C ILE A 87 13.96 2.35 -4.42
N LEU A 88 12.92 1.66 -4.89
CA LEU A 88 13.09 0.48 -5.74
C LEU A 88 13.72 0.80 -7.09
N LEU A 89 13.40 1.93 -7.71
CA LEU A 89 14.07 2.43 -8.92
C LEU A 89 15.55 2.68 -8.66
N ALA A 90 15.90 3.33 -7.55
CA ALA A 90 17.30 3.60 -7.19
C ALA A 90 18.09 2.30 -7.01
N ILE A 91 17.51 1.31 -6.33
CA ILE A 91 18.12 -0.03 -6.15
C ILE A 91 18.25 -0.76 -7.49
N GLY A 92 17.21 -0.70 -8.32
CA GLY A 92 17.16 -1.37 -9.62
C GLY A 92 18.19 -0.79 -10.60
N ILE A 93 18.24 0.54 -10.74
CA ILE A 93 19.21 1.24 -11.59
C ILE A 93 20.65 0.96 -11.11
N SER A 94 20.90 1.05 -9.80
CA SER A 94 22.21 0.73 -9.23
C SER A 94 22.62 -0.72 -9.51
N SER A 95 21.67 -1.65 -9.47
CA SER A 95 21.91 -3.06 -9.84
C SER A 95 22.24 -3.23 -11.33
N LEU A 96 21.55 -2.52 -12.23
CA LEU A 96 21.90 -2.51 -13.65
C LEU A 96 23.30 -1.93 -13.91
N ILE A 97 23.69 -0.89 -13.16
CA ILE A 97 25.04 -0.31 -13.26
C ILE A 97 26.12 -1.34 -12.85
N ILE A 98 25.87 -2.11 -11.80
CA ILE A 98 26.76 -3.21 -11.37
C ILE A 98 26.82 -4.30 -12.46
N PHE A 99 25.69 -4.66 -13.07
CA PHE A 99 25.63 -5.71 -14.09
C PHE A 99 26.39 -5.34 -15.37
N PHE A 100 26.07 -4.19 -15.97
CA PHE A 100 26.71 -3.74 -17.21
C PHE A 100 28.17 -3.33 -17.00
N ASN A 101 28.65 -3.32 -15.75
CA ASN A 101 30.02 -2.94 -15.38
C ASN A 101 30.39 -1.60 -16.02
N PHE A 102 29.44 -0.66 -16.07
CA PHE A 102 29.65 0.68 -16.61
C PHE A 102 30.82 1.37 -15.92
N VAL A 103 31.11 0.98 -14.67
CA VAL A 103 32.25 1.44 -13.91
C VAL A 103 33.19 0.29 -13.61
N LYS A 104 34.35 0.26 -14.28
CA LYS A 104 35.38 -0.80 -14.17
C LYS A 104 36.15 -0.78 -12.83
N SER A 105 35.48 -0.62 -11.68
CA SER A 105 36.10 -0.69 -10.35
C SER A 105 35.27 -1.55 -9.39
N ALA A 106 35.90 -2.60 -8.85
CA ALA A 106 35.28 -3.49 -7.87
C ALA A 106 34.87 -2.74 -6.59
N ASN A 107 35.58 -1.69 -6.21
CA ASN A 107 35.20 -0.85 -5.08
C ASN A 107 33.90 -0.09 -5.35
N ILE A 108 33.69 0.39 -6.57
CA ILE A 108 32.47 1.12 -6.95
C ILE A 108 31.26 0.18 -6.94
N HIS A 109 31.43 -1.07 -7.39
CA HIS A 109 30.36 -2.08 -7.26
C HIS A 109 30.02 -2.39 -5.80
N ARG A 110 31.01 -2.44 -4.90
CA ARG A 110 30.76 -2.60 -3.45
C ARG A 110 30.08 -1.38 -2.83
N ILE A 111 30.38 -0.18 -3.31
CA ILE A 111 29.69 1.05 -2.88
C ILE A 111 28.23 1.00 -3.30
N LEU A 112 27.96 0.72 -4.58
CA LEU A 112 26.58 0.61 -5.09
C LEU A 112 25.81 -0.49 -4.36
N ALA A 113 26.46 -1.61 -4.06
CA ALA A 113 25.89 -2.67 -3.24
C ALA A 113 25.59 -2.22 -1.80
N LEU A 114 26.49 -1.47 -1.16
CA LEU A 114 26.25 -0.91 0.18
C LEU A 114 25.11 0.12 0.19
N VAL A 115 25.04 0.97 -0.83
CA VAL A 115 23.93 1.91 -1.03
C VAL A 115 22.63 1.13 -1.18
N ASN A 116 22.58 0.10 -2.02
CA ASN A 116 21.40 -0.74 -2.17
C ASN A 116 20.98 -1.40 -0.84
N ILE A 117 21.92 -1.93 -0.05
CA ILE A 117 21.62 -2.50 1.28
C ILE A 117 21.03 -1.42 2.19
N THR A 118 21.62 -0.23 2.23
CA THR A 118 21.17 0.88 3.07
C THR A 118 19.76 1.35 2.66
N LEU A 119 19.52 1.50 1.36
CA LEU A 119 18.21 1.84 0.80
C LEU A 119 17.16 0.78 1.14
N LEU A 120 17.54 -0.49 1.09
CA LEU A 120 16.64 -1.60 1.41
C LEU A 120 16.29 -1.65 2.90
N VAL A 121 17.24 -1.35 3.79
CA VAL A 121 16.97 -1.18 5.23
C VAL A 121 16.04 0.01 5.45
N GLY A 122 16.29 1.14 4.79
CA GLY A 122 15.39 2.30 4.84
C GLY A 122 13.99 1.98 4.32
N PHE A 123 13.88 1.24 3.22
CA PHE A 123 12.62 0.76 2.64
C PHE A 123 11.86 -0.15 3.62
N PHE A 124 12.55 -1.10 4.25
CA PHE A 124 11.96 -1.98 5.26
C PHE A 124 11.43 -1.18 6.45
N LEU A 125 12.26 -0.27 7.00
CA LEU A 125 11.85 0.57 8.14
C LEU A 125 10.66 1.45 7.78
N TYR A 126 10.65 2.05 6.59
CA TYR A 126 9.55 2.84 6.08
C TYR A 126 8.26 2.01 5.99
N LEU A 127 8.27 0.89 5.27
CA LEU A 127 7.09 0.05 5.10
C LEU A 127 6.66 -0.70 6.36
N SER A 128 7.55 -0.92 7.32
CA SER A 128 7.20 -1.52 8.63
C SER A 128 6.29 -0.63 9.48
N GLN A 129 6.09 0.64 9.10
CA GLN A 129 5.09 1.54 9.68
C GLN A 129 3.70 1.39 9.04
N PHE A 130 3.62 0.69 7.90
CA PHE A 130 2.41 0.47 7.11
C PHE A 130 2.04 -1.02 6.95
N PRO A 131 2.24 -1.90 7.96
CA PRO A 131 1.93 -3.31 7.78
C PRO A 131 0.42 -3.47 7.67
N ILE A 132 -0.02 -4.25 6.68
CA ILE A 132 -1.40 -4.70 6.61
C ILE A 132 -1.54 -5.93 7.49
N SER A 133 -2.57 -5.91 8.32
CA SER A 133 -2.87 -6.86 9.39
C SER A 133 -3.14 -8.31 8.96
N GLY A 134 -3.37 -8.58 7.67
CA GLY A 134 -3.62 -9.92 7.15
C GLY A 134 -2.46 -10.47 6.36
N GLU A 135 -1.79 -11.52 6.86
CA GLU A 135 -1.16 -12.50 5.98
C GLU A 135 -0.72 -13.82 6.64
N SER A 136 -1.15 -14.93 6.02
CA SER A 136 -0.56 -16.26 6.17
C SER A 136 -0.27 -16.95 4.82
N ASP A 137 -0.53 -16.30 3.67
CA ASP A 137 -0.40 -16.92 2.34
C ASP A 137 0.73 -16.28 1.51
N PHE A 138 1.80 -17.06 1.30
CA PHE A 138 2.98 -16.67 0.52
C PHE A 138 2.68 -16.40 -0.96
N SER A 139 1.58 -16.92 -1.51
CA SER A 139 1.19 -16.70 -2.90
C SER A 139 0.85 -15.23 -3.19
N MET A 140 0.45 -14.47 -2.15
CA MET A 140 0.09 -13.05 -2.28
C MET A 140 1.27 -12.08 -2.25
N LEU A 141 2.49 -12.55 -1.96
CA LEU A 141 3.71 -11.72 -1.89
C LEU A 141 3.87 -10.84 -3.14
N PHE A 142 3.72 -11.45 -4.32
CA PHE A 142 3.88 -10.76 -5.60
C PHE A 142 2.68 -9.86 -5.92
N ILE A 143 1.47 -10.27 -5.58
CA ILE A 143 0.25 -9.48 -5.82
C ILE A 143 0.29 -8.17 -5.03
N LYS A 144 0.75 -8.21 -3.77
CA LYS A 144 0.89 -7.03 -2.90
C LYS A 144 1.96 -6.04 -3.37
N LEU A 145 3.02 -6.54 -4.01
CA LEU A 145 4.02 -5.71 -4.70
C LEU A 145 3.41 -4.89 -5.83
N TYR A 146 2.48 -5.48 -6.59
CA TYR A 146 1.80 -4.80 -7.69
C TYR A 146 0.62 -3.93 -7.23
N ASN A 147 0.08 -4.15 -6.03
CA ASN A 147 -1.08 -3.46 -5.48
C ASN A 147 -0.68 -2.59 -4.27
N ASN A 148 0.14 -1.58 -4.53
CA ASN A 148 0.46 -0.49 -3.59
C ASN A 148 1.35 -0.86 -2.39
N TYR A 149 2.33 -1.75 -2.58
CA TYR A 149 3.33 -2.14 -1.56
C TYR A 149 2.72 -2.51 -0.20
N SER A 150 1.64 -3.28 -0.25
CA SER A 150 0.73 -3.61 0.84
C SER A 150 1.17 -4.87 1.60
N PHE A 151 2.32 -4.83 2.28
CA PHE A 151 2.89 -6.03 2.91
C PHE A 151 2.36 -6.31 4.31
N GLY A 152 2.25 -7.61 4.66
CA GLY A 152 2.32 -8.04 6.05
C GLY A 152 3.77 -8.07 6.55
N LEU A 153 4.00 -8.20 7.86
CA LEU A 153 5.35 -8.14 8.43
C LEU A 153 6.27 -9.27 7.90
N TYR A 154 5.75 -10.50 7.83
CA TYR A 154 6.52 -11.66 7.36
C TYR A 154 6.87 -11.59 5.88
N THR A 155 5.93 -11.13 5.05
CA THR A 155 6.12 -10.96 3.61
C THR A 155 7.05 -9.80 3.30
N LEU A 156 6.98 -8.69 4.06
CA LEU A 156 7.94 -7.58 3.97
C LEU A 156 9.36 -8.04 4.30
N LEU A 157 9.53 -8.81 5.38
CA LEU A 157 10.82 -9.36 5.79
C LEU A 157 11.39 -10.30 4.73
N LEU A 158 10.57 -11.21 4.20
CA LEU A 158 11.00 -12.12 3.13
C LEU A 158 11.40 -11.38 1.85
N PHE A 159 10.58 -10.41 1.41
CA PHE A 159 10.89 -9.57 0.25
C PHE A 159 12.24 -8.87 0.41
N THR A 160 12.45 -8.25 1.57
CA THR A 160 13.69 -7.55 1.91
C THR A 160 14.88 -8.50 1.86
N LEU A 161 14.77 -9.70 2.42
CA LEU A 161 15.85 -10.69 2.37
C LEU A 161 16.18 -11.11 0.93
N ILE A 162 15.16 -11.39 0.10
CA ILE A 162 15.36 -11.83 -1.29
C ILE A 162 16.08 -10.75 -2.11
N VAL A 163 15.64 -9.49 -2.01
CA VAL A 163 16.21 -8.38 -2.77
C VAL A 163 17.63 -8.02 -2.27
N ALA A 164 17.95 -8.29 -1.01
CA ALA A 164 19.28 -8.03 -0.47
C ALA A 164 20.37 -8.94 -1.05
N ILE A 165 20.03 -10.17 -1.47
CA ILE A 165 20.99 -11.23 -1.83
C ILE A 165 22.06 -10.76 -2.84
N PRO A 166 21.72 -10.14 -4.00
CA PRO A 166 22.72 -9.73 -4.97
C PRO A 166 23.70 -8.70 -4.39
N SER A 167 23.18 -7.72 -3.67
CA SER A 167 23.98 -6.64 -3.08
C SER A 167 24.86 -7.14 -1.93
N VAL A 168 24.36 -8.03 -1.07
CA VAL A 168 25.16 -8.66 -0.01
C VAL A 168 26.31 -9.47 -0.60
N LEU A 169 26.04 -10.29 -1.61
CA LEU A 169 27.07 -11.09 -2.29
C LEU A 169 28.11 -10.22 -3.00
N THR A 170 27.69 -9.14 -3.65
CA THR A 170 28.59 -8.16 -4.26
C THR A 170 29.45 -7.44 -3.23
N PHE A 171 28.87 -7.04 -2.09
CA PHE A 171 29.60 -6.37 -1.00
C PHE A 171 30.68 -7.26 -0.38
N PHE A 172 30.47 -8.57 -0.25
CA PHE A 172 31.46 -9.49 0.33
C PHE A 172 32.49 -10.04 -0.67
N SER A 173 32.41 -9.66 -1.96
CA SER A 173 33.42 -10.03 -2.95
C SER A 173 34.76 -9.31 -2.71
N LYS A 174 35.89 -10.05 -2.75
CA LYS A 174 37.24 -9.50 -2.45
C LYS A 174 37.72 -8.53 -3.54
N PRO A 175 38.18 -7.31 -3.19
CA PRO A 175 38.83 -6.40 -4.14
C PRO A 175 40.32 -6.75 -4.30
N VAL A 176 40.85 -6.52 -5.50
CA VAL A 176 42.29 -6.44 -5.75
C VAL A 176 42.65 -4.95 -5.81
N GLY A 177 43.34 -4.48 -4.76
CA GLY A 177 44.07 -3.22 -4.63
C GLY A 177 43.60 -1.96 -5.38
N GLU A 178 42.74 -1.13 -4.77
CA GLU A 178 42.51 0.27 -5.20
C GLU A 178 42.19 1.22 -4.03
N LYS A 179 42.52 2.52 -4.17
CA LYS A 179 42.53 3.57 -3.13
C LYS A 179 41.15 4.13 -2.75
N LYS A 180 41.00 4.54 -1.49
CA LYS A 180 39.76 4.90 -0.76
C LYS A 180 39.18 6.32 -0.98
N LYS A 181 39.77 7.23 -1.78
CA LYS A 181 39.32 8.64 -1.79
C LYS A 181 38.08 8.95 -2.66
N GLY A 182 37.82 8.21 -3.74
CA GLY A 182 36.57 8.34 -4.52
C GLY A 182 35.33 7.77 -3.83
N PHE A 183 35.53 7.05 -2.72
CA PHE A 183 34.51 6.35 -1.93
C PHE A 183 33.49 7.30 -1.29
N VAL A 184 33.97 8.35 -0.61
CA VAL A 184 33.11 9.26 0.14
C VAL A 184 32.31 10.15 -0.79
N THR A 185 32.94 10.65 -1.86
CA THR A 185 32.32 11.59 -2.81
C THR A 185 31.18 10.96 -3.61
N ALA A 186 31.35 9.73 -4.11
CA ALA A 186 30.31 9.07 -4.90
C ALA A 186 29.08 8.71 -4.04
N THR A 187 29.29 8.21 -2.82
CA THR A 187 28.19 7.92 -1.88
C THR A 187 27.43 9.19 -1.49
N LEU A 188 28.13 10.28 -1.18
CA LEU A 188 27.49 11.57 -0.89
C LEU A 188 26.67 12.10 -2.06
N LEU A 189 27.15 11.98 -3.30
CA LEU A 189 26.46 12.50 -4.48
C LEU A 189 25.15 11.74 -4.76
N VAL A 190 25.14 10.41 -4.58
CA VAL A 190 23.90 9.59 -4.66
C VAL A 190 22.91 9.96 -3.56
N LEU A 191 23.40 10.12 -2.31
CA LEU A 191 22.56 10.55 -1.19
C LEU A 191 21.97 11.95 -1.44
N ILE A 192 22.76 12.90 -1.95
CA ILE A 192 22.32 14.27 -2.26
C ILE A 192 21.23 14.26 -3.35
N ILE A 193 21.43 13.54 -4.45
CA ILE A 193 20.42 13.44 -5.53
C ILE A 193 19.12 12.86 -4.98
N MET A 194 19.20 11.86 -4.10
CA MET A 194 18.04 11.25 -3.47
C MET A 194 17.31 12.23 -2.53
N PHE A 195 18.03 12.90 -1.60
CA PHE A 195 17.41 13.89 -0.71
C PHE A 195 16.84 15.09 -1.49
N ALA A 196 17.50 15.53 -2.56
CA ALA A 196 16.98 16.54 -3.46
C ALA A 196 15.71 16.08 -4.20
N SER A 197 15.63 14.80 -4.57
CA SER A 197 14.44 14.22 -5.21
C SER A 197 13.26 14.12 -4.23
N ILE A 198 13.52 13.77 -2.96
CA ILE A 198 12.51 13.81 -1.88
C ILE A 198 12.05 15.25 -1.62
N GLY A 199 12.97 16.22 -1.58
CA GLY A 199 12.63 17.64 -1.45
C GLY A 199 11.80 18.18 -2.61
N ALA A 200 12.14 17.81 -3.85
CA ALA A 200 11.37 18.15 -5.04
C ALA A 200 9.95 17.53 -5.02
N TYR A 201 9.80 16.36 -4.41
CA TYR A 201 8.50 15.72 -4.19
C TYR A 201 7.63 16.49 -3.18
N TYR A 202 8.17 16.87 -2.02
CA TYR A 202 7.41 17.72 -1.08
C TYR A 202 7.04 19.08 -1.70
N LEU A 203 7.90 19.64 -2.55
CA LEU A 203 7.56 20.82 -3.35
C LEU A 203 6.46 20.56 -4.37
N TYR A 204 6.40 19.36 -4.98
CA TYR A 204 5.30 18.96 -5.87
C TYR A 204 3.98 18.82 -5.11
N LEU A 205 3.97 18.15 -3.95
CA LEU A 205 2.80 18.02 -3.08
C LEU A 205 2.31 19.39 -2.57
N ASN A 206 3.23 20.27 -2.20
CA ASN A 206 2.88 21.64 -1.78
C ASN A 206 2.31 22.45 -2.95
N LYS A 207 2.93 22.41 -4.14
CA LYS A 207 2.36 23.06 -5.35
C LYS A 207 0.99 22.50 -5.72
N GLN A 208 0.78 21.21 -5.49
CA GLN A 208 -0.50 20.55 -5.65
C GLN A 208 -1.53 21.12 -4.67
N LYS A 209 -1.21 21.22 -3.38
CA LYS A 209 -2.05 21.85 -2.37
C LYS A 209 -2.33 23.33 -2.66
N ASP A 210 -1.34 24.05 -3.18
CA ASP A 210 -1.47 25.46 -3.59
C ASP A 210 -2.34 25.63 -4.84
N SER A 211 -2.44 24.60 -5.69
CA SER A 211 -3.31 24.60 -6.88
C SER A 211 -4.79 24.37 -6.55
N MET A 212 -5.08 23.88 -5.34
CA MET A 212 -6.42 23.66 -4.85
C MET A 212 -7.00 24.96 -4.33
N GLN A 213 -8.15 25.37 -4.86
CA GLN A 213 -8.87 26.50 -4.29
C GLN A 213 -9.63 25.99 -3.07
N SER A 214 -9.24 26.44 -1.88
CA SER A 214 -10.02 26.17 -0.67
C SER A 214 -11.40 26.78 -0.87
N GLY A 215 -12.44 25.94 -0.87
CA GLY A 215 -13.78 26.44 -0.64
C GLY A 215 -13.86 26.96 0.79
N GLU A 216 -14.51 28.10 1.01
CA GLU A 216 -14.82 28.60 2.36
C GLU A 216 -15.94 27.77 2.99
N PHE A 217 -15.71 26.47 3.25
CA PHE A 217 -16.81 25.59 3.69
C PHE A 217 -16.37 24.53 4.70
N GLY A 218 -16.79 24.70 5.96
CA GLY A 218 -16.64 23.72 7.05
C GLY A 218 -15.84 24.25 8.25
N ASP A 219 -15.94 23.54 9.38
CA ASP A 219 -15.03 23.70 10.54
C ASP A 219 -13.58 23.78 10.05
N ALA A 220 -12.77 24.71 10.56
CA ALA A 220 -11.41 24.99 10.11
C ALA A 220 -10.49 23.75 10.03
N ARG A 221 -10.90 22.64 10.68
CA ARG A 221 -10.25 21.33 10.72
C ARG A 221 -10.51 20.42 9.51
N TYR A 222 -11.60 20.63 8.76
CA TYR A 222 -11.96 19.84 7.57
C TYR A 222 -12.13 20.78 6.38
N LYS A 223 -11.31 20.58 5.34
CA LYS A 223 -11.25 21.49 4.20
C LYS A 223 -11.71 20.80 2.94
N LEU A 224 -12.68 21.42 2.27
CA LEU A 224 -13.15 20.97 0.98
C LEU A 224 -12.59 21.86 -0.11
N TYR A 225 -11.88 21.25 -1.03
CA TYR A 225 -11.17 21.92 -2.11
C TYR A 225 -11.87 21.65 -3.43
N SER A 226 -12.03 22.69 -4.25
CA SER A 226 -12.37 22.52 -5.66
C SER A 226 -11.10 22.33 -6.47
N ILE A 227 -11.12 21.34 -7.37
CA ILE A 227 -10.01 21.07 -8.27
C ILE A 227 -10.32 21.77 -9.59
N LYS A 228 -9.44 22.71 -10.01
CA LYS A 228 -9.62 23.38 -11.30
C LYS A 228 -9.52 22.36 -12.45
N PRO A 229 -10.41 22.44 -13.45
CA PRO A 229 -10.24 21.70 -14.69
C PRO A 229 -8.85 21.98 -15.31
N GLY A 230 -8.02 20.95 -15.48
CA GLY A 230 -6.68 21.04 -16.07
C GLY A 230 -5.50 21.26 -15.12
N ALA A 231 -5.68 21.26 -13.79
CA ALA A 231 -4.55 21.19 -12.85
C ALA A 231 -3.74 19.90 -13.06
N SER A 232 -2.40 19.84 -12.94
CA SER A 232 -1.57 18.68 -13.37
C SER A 232 -1.57 17.46 -12.41
N TRP A 233 -2.76 17.01 -12.02
CA TRP A 233 -2.99 15.82 -11.21
C TRP A 233 -3.24 14.58 -12.09
N GLY A 234 -2.20 13.78 -12.34
CA GLY A 234 -2.37 12.46 -12.96
C GLY A 234 -2.85 12.49 -14.42
N THR A 235 -2.06 13.10 -15.31
CA THR A 235 -2.34 13.19 -16.76
C THR A 235 -2.09 11.89 -17.53
N THR A 236 -2.62 10.74 -17.11
CA THR A 236 -2.43 9.52 -17.94
C THR A 236 -3.66 8.64 -18.16
N PHE A 237 -4.78 8.81 -17.44
CA PHE A 237 -5.99 8.01 -17.71
C PHE A 237 -7.34 8.75 -17.56
N GLY A 238 -7.43 10.02 -17.94
CA GLY A 238 -8.72 10.63 -18.36
C GLY A 238 -9.86 10.74 -17.33
N GLN A 239 -9.68 10.39 -16.06
CA GLN A 239 -10.76 10.40 -15.04
C GLN A 239 -10.96 11.75 -14.32
N TRP A 240 -10.58 12.85 -14.95
CA TRP A 240 -10.82 14.21 -14.45
C TRP A 240 -12.29 14.52 -14.23
N SER A 241 -13.18 13.82 -14.94
CA SER A 241 -14.63 14.04 -14.88
C SER A 241 -15.30 13.39 -13.67
N THR A 242 -14.60 12.56 -12.89
CA THR A 242 -15.27 11.71 -11.88
C THR A 242 -15.24 12.30 -10.46
N TYR A 243 -14.22 13.09 -10.12
CA TYR A 243 -14.05 13.64 -8.76
C TYR A 243 -13.54 15.10 -8.77
N PRO A 244 -14.43 16.09 -8.93
CA PRO A 244 -14.05 17.52 -9.01
C PRO A 244 -13.67 18.16 -7.67
N TYR A 245 -13.81 17.43 -6.56
CA TYR A 245 -13.55 17.93 -5.22
C TYR A 245 -12.58 17.04 -4.45
N PHE A 246 -11.90 17.62 -3.49
CA PHE A 246 -11.03 16.93 -2.55
C PHE A 246 -11.39 17.29 -1.12
N LEU A 247 -11.56 16.28 -0.27
CA LEU A 247 -11.86 16.45 1.14
C LEU A 247 -10.61 16.16 1.97
N ASP A 248 -10.12 17.15 2.73
CA ASP A 248 -8.92 17.05 3.56
C ASP A 248 -9.24 17.18 5.06
N SER A 249 -8.38 16.60 5.89
CA SER A 249 -8.43 16.72 7.34
C SER A 249 -7.03 16.98 7.88
N ALA A 250 -6.92 17.89 8.85
CA ALA A 250 -5.65 18.22 9.47
C ALA A 250 -5.10 17.14 10.44
N GLY A 251 -5.85 16.08 10.77
CA GLY A 251 -5.35 15.08 11.72
C GLY A 251 -6.22 13.89 12.11
N ASP A 252 -7.37 13.65 11.46
CA ASP A 252 -8.27 12.56 11.88
C ASP A 252 -8.27 11.36 10.95
N THR A 253 -8.24 11.59 9.64
CA THR A 253 -8.07 10.56 8.60
C THR A 253 -7.43 11.19 7.37
N THR A 254 -7.00 10.36 6.43
CA THR A 254 -6.33 10.83 5.22
C THR A 254 -7.37 11.30 4.22
N GLY A 255 -7.29 12.57 3.82
CA GLY A 255 -8.21 13.13 2.85
C GLY A 255 -8.29 12.32 1.56
N HIS A 256 -9.41 12.45 0.85
CA HIS A 256 -9.72 11.70 -0.36
C HIS A 256 -10.51 12.53 -1.37
N PRO A 257 -10.44 12.18 -2.67
CA PRO A 257 -11.29 12.78 -3.70
C PRO A 257 -12.76 12.45 -3.45
N ILE A 258 -13.66 13.37 -3.78
CA ILE A 258 -15.10 13.13 -3.74
C ILE A 258 -15.77 13.63 -5.03
N SER A 259 -16.85 12.95 -5.39
CA SER A 259 -17.62 13.25 -6.60
C SER A 259 -18.47 14.51 -6.42
N GLU A 260 -19.02 15.02 -7.51
CA GLU A 260 -20.00 16.11 -7.43
C GLU A 260 -21.26 15.69 -6.65
N ASP A 261 -21.70 14.45 -6.82
CA ASP A 261 -22.85 13.90 -6.12
C ASP A 261 -22.58 13.74 -4.61
N THR A 262 -21.39 13.26 -4.23
CA THR A 262 -20.98 13.21 -2.82
C THR A 262 -20.91 14.61 -2.22
N TYR A 263 -20.37 15.59 -2.95
CA TYR A 263 -20.33 16.98 -2.53
C TYR A 263 -21.73 17.56 -2.30
N LYS A 264 -22.67 17.35 -3.23
CA LYS A 264 -24.07 17.78 -3.08
C LYS A 264 -24.74 17.14 -1.86
N ALA A 265 -24.43 15.87 -1.57
CA ALA A 265 -24.94 15.19 -0.38
C ALA A 265 -24.40 15.80 0.92
N ILE A 266 -23.11 16.17 0.97
CA ILE A 266 -22.51 16.90 2.11
C ILE A 266 -23.20 18.25 2.31
N GLN A 267 -23.46 18.99 1.22
CA GLN A 267 -24.19 20.27 1.29
C GLN A 267 -25.63 20.09 1.81
N PHE A 268 -26.32 19.07 1.34
CA PHE A 268 -27.66 18.74 1.81
C PHE A 268 -27.65 18.39 3.31
N LEU A 269 -26.73 17.50 3.73
CA LEU A 269 -26.61 17.04 5.11
C LEU A 269 -26.30 18.19 6.06
N ARG A 270 -25.49 19.16 5.64
CA ARG A 270 -25.17 20.36 6.44
C ARG A 270 -26.41 21.14 6.86
N ASN A 271 -27.39 21.24 5.97
CA ASN A 271 -28.61 22.03 6.19
C ASN A 271 -29.71 21.24 6.94
N LYS A 272 -29.47 19.98 7.31
CA LYS A 272 -30.45 19.16 8.03
C LYS A 272 -30.39 19.37 9.54
N GLU A 273 -31.55 19.28 10.19
CA GLU A 273 -31.63 19.23 11.65
C GLU A 273 -31.19 17.86 12.18
N GLY A 274 -30.53 17.86 13.34
CA GLY A 274 -29.87 16.68 13.89
C GLY A 274 -28.35 16.79 13.81
N ASN A 275 -27.68 16.38 14.88
CA ASN A 275 -26.23 16.44 14.96
C ASN A 275 -25.57 15.09 14.69
N LYS A 276 -26.18 13.99 15.16
CA LYS A 276 -25.58 12.65 15.13
C LYS A 276 -26.03 11.84 13.93
N VAL A 277 -25.06 11.32 13.19
CA VAL A 277 -25.27 10.59 11.93
C VAL A 277 -24.73 9.16 12.05
N ILE A 278 -25.57 8.17 11.77
CA ILE A 278 -25.14 6.77 11.65
C ILE A 278 -24.55 6.56 10.26
N ALA A 279 -23.29 6.18 10.21
CA ALA A 279 -22.62 5.68 9.01
C ALA A 279 -21.49 4.74 9.42
N TRP A 280 -20.94 4.05 8.43
CA TRP A 280 -19.66 3.37 8.62
C TRP A 280 -18.52 4.38 8.79
N TRP A 281 -17.51 4.03 9.58
CA TRP A 281 -16.40 4.94 9.91
C TRP A 281 -15.61 5.41 8.67
N ASP A 282 -15.62 4.62 7.58
CA ASP A 282 -14.97 4.99 6.31
C ASP A 282 -15.51 6.34 5.77
N TYR A 283 -16.71 6.76 6.17
CA TYR A 283 -17.38 7.99 5.72
C TYR A 283 -17.37 9.11 6.77
N GLU A 284 -16.48 9.03 7.77
CA GLU A 284 -16.48 10.04 8.85
C GLU A 284 -16.18 11.44 8.33
N LEU A 285 -15.34 11.58 7.30
CA LEU A 285 -14.92 12.88 6.80
C LEU A 285 -16.07 13.61 6.15
N GLU A 286 -16.89 12.93 5.36
CA GLU A 286 -18.06 13.50 4.70
C GLU A 286 -19.06 14.05 5.73
N ILE A 287 -19.26 13.30 6.82
CA ILE A 287 -20.15 13.69 7.92
C ILE A 287 -19.58 14.91 8.65
N LYS A 288 -18.30 14.88 9.00
CA LYS A 288 -17.64 16.01 9.69
C LYS A 288 -17.54 17.26 8.80
N ALA A 289 -17.35 17.10 7.49
CA ALA A 289 -17.38 18.19 6.50
C ALA A 289 -18.78 18.82 6.37
N ALA A 290 -19.84 18.05 6.64
CA ALA A 290 -21.19 18.57 6.77
C ALA A 290 -21.44 19.28 8.12
N GLY A 291 -20.46 19.32 9.02
CA GLY A 291 -20.60 19.89 10.37
C GLY A 291 -21.45 19.01 11.28
N LYS A 292 -21.46 17.69 11.04
CA LYS A 292 -22.20 16.70 11.82
C LYS A 292 -21.25 15.81 12.62
N GLU A 293 -21.79 15.14 13.62
CA GLU A 293 -21.10 14.19 14.48
C GLU A 293 -21.35 12.76 13.96
N PRO A 294 -20.35 12.06 13.42
CA PRO A 294 -20.50 10.65 13.08
C PRO A 294 -20.65 9.81 14.35
N LEU A 295 -21.54 8.83 14.32
CA LEU A 295 -21.74 7.95 15.47
C LEU A 295 -20.48 7.13 15.78
N ILE A 296 -19.72 6.73 14.76
CA ILE A 296 -18.39 6.16 14.93
C ILE A 296 -17.41 6.85 14.00
N SER A 297 -16.28 7.27 14.56
CA SER A 297 -15.19 7.91 13.83
C SER A 297 -14.08 6.92 13.46
N TYR A 298 -13.96 5.86 14.25
CA TYR A 298 -12.92 4.86 14.11
C TYR A 298 -13.52 3.48 14.29
N ALA A 299 -12.80 2.47 13.81
CA ALA A 299 -13.10 1.10 14.15
C ALA A 299 -12.76 0.81 15.62
N SER A 300 -13.14 -0.38 16.08
CA SER A 300 -12.78 -0.92 17.38
C SER A 300 -11.43 -1.63 17.35
N GLU A 301 -10.85 -1.87 18.53
CA GLU A 301 -9.59 -2.62 18.61
C GLU A 301 -9.77 -4.08 18.14
N ASP A 302 -10.93 -4.68 18.41
CA ASP A 302 -11.23 -6.08 18.07
C ASP A 302 -11.20 -6.37 16.57
N ILE A 303 -11.58 -5.37 15.76
CA ILE A 303 -11.58 -5.46 14.30
C ILE A 303 -10.41 -4.71 13.67
N LYS A 304 -9.37 -4.36 14.46
CA LYS A 304 -8.21 -3.61 13.93
C LYS A 304 -7.57 -4.29 12.72
N LEU A 305 -7.69 -5.62 12.67
CA LEU A 305 -7.14 -6.44 11.59
C LEU A 305 -7.97 -6.43 10.29
N THR A 306 -9.20 -5.92 10.31
CA THR A 306 -10.07 -5.84 9.12
C THR A 306 -9.98 -4.48 8.41
N ILE A 307 -9.09 -3.60 8.85
CA ILE A 307 -8.98 -2.21 8.37
C ILE A 307 -7.71 -2.08 7.54
N ALA A 308 -7.82 -1.45 6.38
CA ALA A 308 -6.67 -1.11 5.55
C ALA A 308 -6.20 0.33 5.82
N ARG A 309 -5.44 0.56 6.90
CA ARG A 309 -4.79 1.85 7.18
C ARG A 309 -3.39 1.70 7.80
N PRO A 310 -2.51 2.72 7.79
CA PRO A 310 -1.20 2.71 8.45
C PRO A 310 -1.29 2.49 9.97
N ALA A 311 -0.43 1.64 10.54
CA ALA A 311 -0.30 1.38 11.99
C ALA A 311 -0.14 2.68 12.80
N SER A 312 0.58 3.67 12.25
CA SER A 312 0.81 4.98 12.85
C SER A 312 -0.43 5.89 12.95
N LEU A 313 -1.52 5.53 12.27
CA LEU A 313 -2.82 6.21 12.40
C LEU A 313 -3.76 5.49 13.38
N TYR A 314 -3.31 4.46 14.11
CA TYR A 314 -4.16 3.61 14.96
C TYR A 314 -4.28 4.00 16.44
N ASP A 315 -3.75 5.11 16.90
CA ASP A 315 -3.84 5.44 18.33
C ASP A 315 -5.27 5.85 18.77
N LYS A 316 -6.24 5.91 17.84
CA LYS A 316 -7.64 6.23 18.10
C LYS A 316 -8.54 5.06 17.69
N TYR A 317 -9.24 4.50 18.67
CA TYR A 317 -10.27 3.47 18.52
C TYR A 317 -11.57 3.92 19.20
N GLU A 318 -12.69 3.47 18.66
CA GLU A 318 -14.01 3.58 19.31
C GLU A 318 -14.24 2.39 20.25
N PRO A 319 -15.08 2.52 21.29
CA PRO A 319 -15.46 1.41 22.14
C PRO A 319 -16.07 0.26 21.33
N ASN A 320 -15.65 -0.98 21.62
CA ASN A 320 -16.08 -2.17 20.89
C ASN A 320 -17.61 -2.32 20.87
N GLU A 321 -18.30 -2.03 21.98
CA GLU A 321 -19.77 -2.07 22.05
C GLU A 321 -20.42 -1.12 21.04
N LYS A 322 -19.91 0.10 20.93
CA LYS A 322 -20.45 1.13 20.04
C LYS A 322 -20.29 0.74 18.57
N VAL A 323 -19.13 0.20 18.21
CA VAL A 323 -18.85 -0.28 16.85
C VAL A 323 -19.67 -1.53 16.52
N ALA A 324 -19.84 -2.44 17.47
CA ALA A 324 -20.69 -3.61 17.34
C ALA A 324 -22.16 -3.22 17.14
N ASP A 325 -22.65 -2.20 17.84
CA ASP A 325 -24.02 -1.70 17.67
C ASP A 325 -24.24 -1.05 16.30
N VAL A 326 -23.34 -0.19 15.84
CA VAL A 326 -23.43 0.36 14.47
C VAL A 326 -23.36 -0.77 13.43
N SER A 327 -22.56 -1.80 13.68
CA SER A 327 -22.52 -2.96 12.81
C SER A 327 -23.83 -3.73 12.81
N ARG A 328 -24.44 -3.96 13.98
CA ARG A 328 -25.77 -4.59 14.13
C ARG A 328 -26.86 -3.79 13.45
N PHE A 329 -26.79 -2.46 13.51
CA PHE A 329 -27.74 -1.56 12.82
C PHE A 329 -27.80 -1.85 11.32
N PHE A 330 -26.66 -2.07 10.67
CA PHE A 330 -26.61 -2.40 9.25
C PHE A 330 -26.82 -3.90 8.97
N ALA A 331 -26.34 -4.78 9.85
CA ALA A 331 -26.34 -6.23 9.64
C ALA A 331 -27.69 -6.90 9.93
N THR A 332 -28.52 -6.33 10.80
CA THR A 332 -29.84 -6.89 11.13
C THR A 332 -30.78 -6.89 9.93
N ASP A 333 -31.69 -7.84 9.87
CA ASP A 333 -32.83 -7.85 8.93
C ASP A 333 -34.07 -7.13 9.49
N SER A 334 -34.05 -6.76 10.77
CA SER A 334 -35.16 -6.15 11.51
C SER A 334 -35.05 -4.64 11.59
N GLU A 335 -36.08 -3.95 11.10
CA GLU A 335 -36.17 -2.50 11.17
C GLU A 335 -36.35 -1.99 12.61
N ASP A 336 -37.04 -2.75 13.48
CA ASP A 336 -37.21 -2.41 14.90
C ASP A 336 -35.86 -2.43 15.64
N VAL A 337 -34.97 -3.37 15.31
CA VAL A 337 -33.61 -3.43 15.88
C VAL A 337 -32.78 -2.22 15.43
N ALA A 338 -32.82 -1.89 14.14
CA ALA A 338 -32.13 -0.71 13.62
C ALA A 338 -32.65 0.59 14.27
N LYS A 339 -33.97 0.74 14.39
CA LYS A 339 -34.60 1.85 15.12
C LYS A 339 -34.11 1.94 16.56
N GLY A 340 -34.13 0.82 17.29
CA GLY A 340 -33.71 0.79 18.69
C GLY A 340 -32.25 1.21 18.88
N ILE A 341 -31.36 0.85 17.96
CA ILE A 341 -29.95 1.29 17.99
C ILE A 341 -29.84 2.79 17.68
N ALA A 342 -30.58 3.29 16.69
CA ALA A 342 -30.60 4.72 16.38
C ALA A 342 -31.08 5.57 17.57
N GLU A 343 -32.16 5.12 18.24
CA GLU A 343 -32.70 5.76 19.43
C GLU A 343 -31.72 5.67 20.63
N LYS A 344 -31.07 4.52 20.84
CA LYS A 344 -30.05 4.32 21.91
C LYS A 344 -28.98 5.40 21.88
N TYR A 345 -28.55 5.83 20.69
CA TYR A 345 -27.48 6.82 20.51
C TYR A 345 -27.96 8.23 20.19
N GLY A 346 -29.28 8.44 20.08
CA GLY A 346 -29.88 9.72 19.67
C GLY A 346 -29.46 10.16 18.26
N ALA A 347 -29.24 9.20 17.36
CA ALA A 347 -28.86 9.47 15.98
C ALA A 347 -30.10 9.40 15.08
N ASN A 348 -30.49 10.53 14.51
CA ASN A 348 -31.72 10.67 13.72
C ASN A 348 -31.48 10.69 12.22
N ILE A 349 -30.22 10.63 11.77
CA ILE A 349 -29.83 10.62 10.36
C ILE A 349 -28.99 9.38 10.08
N VAL A 350 -29.23 8.74 8.94
CA VAL A 350 -28.43 7.63 8.41
C VAL A 350 -27.83 8.07 7.08
N TYR A 351 -26.51 7.93 6.93
CA TYR A 351 -25.78 8.29 5.71
C TYR A 351 -25.22 7.04 5.04
N ILE A 352 -25.52 6.86 3.75
CA ILE A 352 -25.16 5.67 2.97
C ILE A 352 -24.42 6.09 1.71
N SER A 353 -23.15 5.68 1.58
CA SER A 353 -22.43 5.75 0.30
C SER A 353 -22.69 4.49 -0.52
N ARG A 354 -23.19 4.66 -1.74
CA ARG A 354 -23.68 3.56 -2.58
C ARG A 354 -22.57 2.68 -3.13
N GLN A 355 -21.40 3.26 -3.34
CA GLN A 355 -20.32 2.64 -4.09
C GLN A 355 -19.73 1.42 -3.38
N ARG A 356 -19.64 1.43 -2.03
CA ARG A 356 -18.96 0.38 -1.26
C ARG A 356 -19.81 -0.27 -0.17
N MET A 357 -21.02 0.22 0.11
CA MET A 357 -21.82 -0.30 1.23
C MET A 357 -22.02 -1.82 1.15
N ASN A 358 -22.35 -2.38 -0.03
CA ASN A 358 -22.54 -3.83 -0.18
C ASN A 358 -21.28 -4.66 0.09
N GLU A 359 -20.09 -4.10 -0.16
CA GLU A 359 -18.81 -4.74 0.13
C GLU A 359 -18.47 -4.70 1.63
N LEU A 360 -19.02 -3.73 2.36
CA LEU A 360 -18.78 -3.53 3.79
C LEU A 360 -19.74 -4.36 4.68
N ILE A 361 -20.93 -4.70 4.19
CA ILE A 361 -21.91 -5.50 4.96
C ILE A 361 -21.32 -6.82 5.49
N PRO A 362 -20.52 -7.61 4.74
CA PRO A 362 -19.84 -8.80 5.29
C PRO A 362 -18.98 -8.50 6.52
N VAL A 363 -18.25 -7.37 6.52
CA VAL A 363 -17.43 -6.91 7.65
C VAL A 363 -18.33 -6.52 8.82
N MET A 364 -19.44 -5.84 8.56
CA MET A 364 -20.44 -5.46 9.58
C MET A 364 -21.09 -6.70 10.20
N LEU A 365 -21.43 -7.73 9.41
CA LEU A 365 -21.97 -9.00 9.91
C LEU A 365 -21.00 -9.67 10.88
N PHE A 366 -19.72 -9.77 10.50
CA PHE A 366 -18.67 -10.31 11.36
C PHE A 366 -18.44 -9.47 12.62
N THR A 367 -18.50 -8.14 12.50
CA THR A 367 -18.31 -7.24 13.63
C THR A 367 -19.49 -7.30 14.62
N ALA A 368 -20.71 -7.48 14.10
CA ALA A 368 -21.92 -7.66 14.90
C ALA A 368 -21.94 -9.01 15.64
N ASN A 369 -21.37 -10.05 15.02
CA ASN A 369 -21.27 -11.41 15.53
C ASN A 369 -19.96 -12.07 15.05
N PRO A 370 -18.90 -12.13 15.87
CA PRO A 370 -17.62 -12.73 15.48
C PRO A 370 -17.70 -14.20 15.05
N ASP A 371 -18.67 -14.94 15.58
CA ASP A 371 -18.88 -16.36 15.26
C ASP A 371 -19.74 -16.57 14.00
N PHE A 372 -20.13 -15.49 13.30
CA PHE A 372 -21.07 -15.52 12.19
C PHE A 372 -20.69 -16.54 11.11
N TYR A 373 -19.43 -16.56 10.67
CA TYR A 373 -18.98 -17.52 9.65
C TYR A 373 -18.93 -18.96 10.15
N ALA A 374 -18.58 -19.18 11.42
CA ALA A 374 -18.58 -20.52 12.01
C ALA A 374 -20.01 -21.07 12.16
N GLN A 375 -20.97 -20.19 12.47
CA GLN A 375 -22.39 -20.54 12.60
C GLN A 375 -23.09 -20.73 11.25
N ASN A 376 -22.55 -20.18 10.16
CA ASN A 376 -23.18 -20.17 8.84
C ASN A 376 -22.32 -20.85 7.75
N GLN A 377 -21.59 -21.90 8.11
CA GLN A 377 -20.76 -22.70 7.17
C GLN A 377 -21.58 -23.36 6.05
N ASP A 378 -22.90 -23.46 6.20
CA ASP A 378 -23.82 -24.06 5.22
C ASP A 378 -24.03 -23.20 3.96
N SER A 379 -23.46 -21.99 3.88
CA SER A 379 -23.53 -21.19 2.65
C SER A 379 -22.66 -21.81 1.57
N LYS A 380 -23.29 -22.39 0.54
CA LYS A 380 -22.61 -23.20 -0.48
C LYS A 380 -21.96 -22.37 -1.59
N SER A 381 -22.28 -21.08 -1.71
CA SER A 381 -21.77 -20.17 -2.73
C SER A 381 -21.85 -18.70 -2.30
N GLN A 382 -21.13 -17.84 -3.02
CA GLN A 382 -21.19 -16.38 -2.82
C GLN A 382 -22.59 -15.81 -3.08
N GLU A 383 -23.33 -16.38 -4.04
CA GLU A 383 -24.71 -16.00 -4.34
C GLU A 383 -25.67 -16.39 -3.21
N ASP A 384 -25.50 -17.58 -2.63
CA ASP A 384 -26.28 -18.03 -1.48
C ASP A 384 -26.02 -17.13 -0.26
N PHE A 385 -24.77 -16.77 -0.01
CA PHE A 385 -24.38 -15.83 1.04
C PHE A 385 -25.03 -14.45 0.83
N PHE A 386 -25.00 -13.94 -0.39
CA PHE A 386 -25.63 -12.66 -0.73
C PHE A 386 -27.13 -12.70 -0.47
N ASN A 387 -27.83 -13.73 -0.95
CA ASN A 387 -29.28 -13.82 -0.81
C ASN A 387 -29.75 -14.07 0.62
N LYS A 388 -29.01 -14.86 1.41
CA LYS A 388 -29.37 -15.20 2.79
C LYS A 388 -29.04 -14.10 3.79
N PHE A 389 -27.92 -13.40 3.61
CA PHE A 389 -27.39 -12.51 4.64
C PHE A 389 -27.28 -11.05 4.21
N ILE A 390 -26.85 -10.78 2.98
CA ILE A 390 -26.64 -9.41 2.51
C ILE A 390 -27.98 -8.77 2.12
N LYS A 391 -28.73 -9.39 1.22
CA LYS A 391 -29.98 -8.86 0.67
C LYS A 391 -31.05 -8.57 1.74
N PRO A 392 -31.23 -9.39 2.79
CA PRO A 392 -32.21 -9.09 3.84
C PRO A 392 -31.78 -7.99 4.82
N SER A 393 -30.48 -7.68 4.89
CA SER A 393 -29.92 -6.73 5.86
C SER A 393 -30.43 -5.30 5.66
N MET A 394 -30.49 -4.55 6.75
CA MET A 394 -30.83 -3.12 6.73
C MET A 394 -29.83 -2.31 5.92
N GLY A 395 -28.54 -2.64 5.97
CA GLY A 395 -27.51 -2.02 5.14
C GLY A 395 -27.81 -2.12 3.64
N TYR A 396 -28.26 -3.28 3.17
CA TYR A 396 -28.68 -3.45 1.77
C TYR A 396 -29.99 -2.72 1.46
N LYS A 397 -30.98 -2.76 2.36
CA LYS A 397 -32.27 -2.03 2.20
C LYS A 397 -32.04 -0.52 2.09
N PHE A 398 -31.23 0.05 2.97
CA PHE A 398 -30.84 1.46 2.91
C PHE A 398 -30.08 1.77 1.60
N ASN A 399 -29.14 0.92 1.20
CA ASN A 399 -28.35 1.13 -0.03
C ASN A 399 -29.16 1.00 -1.33
N SER A 400 -30.21 0.17 -1.32
CA SER A 400 -31.12 0.01 -2.44
C SER A 400 -32.16 1.14 -2.56
N GLY A 401 -32.21 2.05 -1.59
CA GLY A 401 -33.18 3.14 -1.59
C GLY A 401 -34.59 2.68 -1.21
N ALA A 402 -34.71 1.58 -0.46
CA ALA A 402 -36.00 1.01 -0.06
C ALA A 402 -36.82 1.98 0.79
N GLU A 403 -38.14 1.88 0.68
CA GLU A 403 -39.10 2.54 1.57
C GLU A 403 -39.18 1.76 2.88
N LEU A 404 -39.05 2.47 4.00
CA LEU A 404 -38.91 1.89 5.33
C LEU A 404 -39.97 2.45 6.30
N LYS A 405 -40.40 1.63 7.27
CA LYS A 405 -41.48 1.97 8.19
C LYS A 405 -41.12 3.15 9.09
N TYR A 406 -39.90 3.18 9.62
CA TYR A 406 -39.38 4.11 10.61
C TYR A 406 -38.34 5.09 10.05
N PHE A 407 -37.85 4.87 8.84
CA PHE A 407 -36.82 5.72 8.23
C PHE A 407 -37.33 6.33 6.92
N ASP A 408 -37.46 7.66 6.89
CA ASP A 408 -37.82 8.40 5.68
C ASP A 408 -36.59 8.67 4.84
N LYS A 409 -36.64 8.33 3.56
CA LYS A 409 -35.60 8.70 2.59
C LYS A 409 -35.73 10.18 2.26
N VAL A 410 -34.79 10.99 2.76
CA VAL A 410 -34.84 12.46 2.61
C VAL A 410 -33.93 12.99 1.51
N TYR A 411 -33.01 12.17 1.01
CA TYR A 411 -32.11 12.51 -0.09
C TYR A 411 -31.64 11.25 -0.81
N GLU A 412 -31.56 11.32 -2.13
CA GLU A 412 -30.97 10.28 -2.96
C GLU A 412 -30.33 10.90 -4.19
N ASN A 413 -29.10 10.48 -4.49
CA ASN A 413 -28.45 10.69 -5.77
C ASN A 413 -27.69 9.43 -6.19
N LYS A 414 -26.82 9.56 -7.20
CA LYS A 414 -26.04 8.46 -7.76
C LYS A 414 -25.10 7.80 -6.74
N ASP A 415 -24.54 8.58 -5.82
CA ASP A 415 -23.45 8.13 -4.94
C ASP A 415 -23.89 8.01 -3.48
N VAL A 416 -24.95 8.71 -3.05
CA VAL A 416 -25.36 8.82 -1.64
C VAL A 416 -26.88 8.72 -1.47
N ILE A 417 -27.30 8.05 -0.40
CA ILE A 417 -28.68 8.06 0.11
C ILE A 417 -28.66 8.49 1.58
N ILE A 418 -29.58 9.37 1.98
CA ILE A 418 -29.71 9.82 3.37
C ILE A 418 -31.13 9.54 3.84
N TYR A 419 -31.23 8.87 4.99
CA TYR A 419 -32.48 8.62 5.68
C TYR A 419 -32.58 9.43 6.97
N GLN A 420 -33.80 9.76 7.37
CA GLN A 420 -34.13 10.40 8.63
C GLN A 420 -35.06 9.49 9.43
N LEU A 421 -34.77 9.29 10.71
CA LEU A 421 -35.65 8.58 11.63
C LEU A 421 -36.93 9.40 11.85
N LYS A 422 -38.09 8.75 11.74
CA LYS A 422 -39.43 9.33 11.89
C LYS A 422 -39.76 9.78 13.31
#